data_AF-A0A504XEH4-F1
#
_entry.id   AF-A0A504XEH4-F1
#
_cell.length_a   1.000
_cell.length_b   1.000
_cell.length_c   1.000
_cell.angle_alpha   90.00
_cell.angle_beta   90.00
_cell.angle_gamma   90.00
#
_symmetry.space_group_name_H-M   'P 1'
#
loop_
_entity.id
_entity.type
_entity.pdbx_description
1 polymer ?
#
loop_
_entity_poly.entity_id
_entity_poly.type
_entity_poly.pdbx_seq_one_letter_code
_entity_poly.pdbx_strand_id
1 'polypeptide(L)'
;MLPPTHVYSLIIHNKTSKEMTVMVTYSNMIDNTLAQHSVVVAAGEKGVAEQRTFAWNGATFAVVITAVDVKDAQTALTAPFPGVDSPTSDYLITIGGKQKPLKQPKKERCEMAEEDIAFKQMQREQKKAEKEAIAKMKK
;
A
#
# COMPACT_ATOMS: atom_id res chain seq x y z
N MET A 1 -27.24 -6.17 5.73
CA MET A 1 -26.01 -6.29 4.93
C MET A 1 -25.03 -5.27 5.46
N LEU A 2 -23.88 -5.71 5.99
CA LEU A 2 -22.83 -4.78 6.41
C LEU A 2 -22.15 -4.24 5.14
N PRO A 3 -21.97 -2.92 4.99
CA PRO A 3 -21.24 -2.37 3.85
C PRO A 3 -19.80 -2.95 3.84
N PRO A 4 -19.36 -3.55 2.72
CA PRO A 4 -18.30 -4.55 2.74
C PRO A 4 -16.88 -3.99 2.90
N THR A 5 -16.66 -2.69 3.04
CA THR A 5 -15.31 -2.10 2.87
C THR A 5 -14.82 -1.25 4.05
N HIS A 6 -15.47 -1.36 5.21
CA HIS A 6 -15.15 -0.51 6.37
C HIS A 6 -13.89 -0.97 7.12
N VAL A 7 -13.12 0.02 7.58
CA VAL A 7 -11.96 -0.15 8.46
C VAL A 7 -12.29 0.44 9.82
N TYR A 8 -12.01 -0.31 10.90
CA TYR A 8 -12.32 0.11 12.27
C TYR A 8 -11.07 0.44 13.10
N SER A 9 -9.93 -0.18 12.81
CA SER A 9 -8.63 0.11 13.45
C SER A 9 -7.48 0.04 12.44
N LEU A 10 -6.36 0.67 12.76
CA LEU A 10 -5.16 0.73 11.93
C LEU A 10 -3.91 0.27 12.69
N ILE A 11 -3.03 -0.43 11.99
CA ILE A 11 -1.64 -0.63 12.40
C ILE A 11 -0.76 0.27 11.53
N ILE A 12 0.00 1.16 12.17
CA ILE A 12 0.82 2.16 11.52
C ILE A 12 2.28 1.77 11.67
N HIS A 13 2.94 1.35 10.59
CA HIS A 13 4.35 1.01 10.62
C HIS A 13 5.18 2.17 10.08
N ASN A 14 5.91 2.86 10.97
CA ASN A 14 6.82 3.91 10.58
C ASN A 14 8.20 3.30 10.23
N LYS A 15 8.54 3.24 8.94
CA LYS A 15 9.87 2.77 8.49
C LYS A 15 10.86 3.90 8.25
N THR A 16 10.50 5.13 8.60
CA THR A 16 11.41 6.26 8.45
C THR A 16 12.35 6.35 9.65
N SER A 17 13.46 7.06 9.47
CA SER A 17 14.42 7.36 10.55
C SER A 17 13.98 8.55 11.42
N LYS A 18 12.71 8.98 11.33
CA LYS A 18 12.16 10.12 12.07
C LYS A 18 10.84 9.73 12.72
N GLU A 19 10.51 10.40 13.82
CA GLU A 19 9.16 10.34 14.38
C GLU A 19 8.15 10.92 13.39
N MET A 20 6.97 10.30 13.30
CA MET A 20 5.89 10.76 12.43
C MET A 20 4.59 10.84 13.19
N THR A 21 3.79 11.87 12.87
CA THR A 21 2.45 12.04 13.42
C THR A 21 1.43 11.69 12.35
N VAL A 22 0.54 10.74 12.65
CA VAL A 22 -0.54 10.32 11.75
C VAL A 22 -1.86 10.83 12.28
N MET A 23 -2.60 11.54 11.44
CA MET A 23 -3.95 12.00 11.71
C MET A 23 -4.94 11.01 11.10
N VAL A 24 -5.77 10.41 11.94
CA VAL A 24 -6.80 9.44 11.54
C VAL A 24 -8.16 10.10 11.69
N THR A 25 -8.95 10.09 10.63
CA THR A 25 -10.32 10.62 10.62
C THR A 25 -11.30 9.46 10.76
N TYR A 26 -12.11 9.52 11.81
CA TYR A 26 -13.19 8.60 12.11
C TYR A 26 -14.54 9.24 11.75
N SER A 27 -15.44 8.50 11.14
CA SER A 27 -16.80 8.91 10.79
C SER A 27 -17.85 8.09 11.54
N ASN A 28 -18.78 8.78 12.17
CA ASN A 28 -19.97 8.18 12.72
C ASN A 28 -20.95 7.83 11.59
N MET A 29 -21.29 6.55 11.43
CA MET A 29 -22.21 6.09 10.37
C MET A 29 -23.67 6.56 10.54
N ILE A 30 -24.04 7.12 11.70
CA ILE A 30 -25.40 7.58 11.97
C ILE A 30 -25.63 9.02 11.53
N ASP A 31 -24.70 9.91 11.85
CA ASP A 31 -24.82 11.36 11.60
C ASP A 31 -23.70 11.92 10.71
N ASN A 32 -22.75 11.08 10.27
CA ASN A 32 -21.56 11.44 9.50
C ASN A 32 -20.64 12.45 10.20
N THR A 33 -20.73 12.60 11.52
CA THR A 33 -19.79 13.42 12.28
C THR A 33 -18.39 12.84 12.16
N LEU A 34 -17.44 13.72 11.82
CA LEU A 34 -16.04 13.38 11.69
C LEU A 34 -15.28 13.75 12.97
N ALA A 35 -14.47 12.82 13.47
CA ALA A 35 -13.56 13.05 14.59
C ALA A 35 -12.13 12.70 14.16
N GLN A 36 -11.20 13.63 14.38
CA GLN A 36 -9.78 13.42 14.09
C GLN A 36 -9.03 12.94 15.34
N HIS A 37 -8.08 12.04 15.15
CA HIS A 37 -7.20 11.57 16.20
C HIS A 37 -5.75 11.53 15.72
N SER A 38 -4.83 12.04 16.55
CA SER A 38 -3.40 12.01 16.25
C SER A 38 -2.73 10.83 16.93
N VAL A 39 -1.97 10.05 16.15
CA VAL A 39 -1.13 8.95 16.61
C VAL A 39 0.32 9.29 16.29
N VAL A 40 1.15 9.42 17.32
CA VAL A 40 2.59 9.65 17.15
C VAL A 40 3.30 8.30 17.13
N VAL A 41 4.13 8.08 16.12
CA VAL A 41 4.86 6.83 15.91
C VAL A 41 6.35 7.12 15.78
N ALA A 42 7.13 6.61 16.72
CA ALA A 42 8.58 6.75 16.72
C ALA A 42 9.23 6.13 15.47
N ALA A 43 10.46 6.53 15.17
CA ALA A 43 11.22 6.03 14.03
C ALA A 43 11.42 4.51 14.11
N GLY A 44 11.06 3.78 13.05
CA GLY A 44 11.17 2.31 13.00
C GLY A 44 10.10 1.55 13.77
N GLU A 45 9.23 2.23 14.52
CA GLU A 45 8.24 1.62 15.41
C GLU A 45 6.86 1.44 14.76
N LYS A 46 5.99 0.75 15.49
CA LYS A 46 4.58 0.61 15.13
C LYS A 46 3.68 1.39 16.09
N GLY A 47 2.75 2.16 15.54
CA GLY A 47 1.63 2.75 16.25
C GLY A 47 0.34 2.01 15.96
N VAL A 48 -0.66 2.20 16.82
CA VAL A 48 -1.99 1.62 16.63
C VAL A 48 -3.02 2.74 16.76
N ALA A 49 -3.94 2.83 15.81
CA ALA A 49 -5.15 3.62 15.94
C ALA A 49 -6.30 2.66 16.26
N GLU A 50 -6.75 2.66 17.52
CA GLU A 50 -7.71 1.68 18.01
C GLU A 50 -9.11 1.86 17.43
N GLN A 51 -9.90 0.79 17.51
CA GLN A 51 -11.32 0.84 17.21
C GLN A 51 -12.04 1.72 18.21
N ARG A 52 -12.95 2.56 17.69
CA ARG A 52 -13.76 3.46 18.51
C ARG A 52 -15.23 3.09 18.40
N THR A 53 -15.94 3.37 19.47
CA THR A 53 -17.39 3.19 19.56
C THR A 53 -18.04 4.44 20.12
N PHE A 54 -19.30 4.68 19.76
CA PHE A 54 -20.13 5.71 20.36
C PHE A 54 -21.47 5.13 20.80
N ALA A 55 -22.04 5.71 21.85
CA ALA A 55 -23.36 5.34 22.33
C ALA A 55 -24.40 6.29 21.73
N TRP A 56 -25.47 5.73 21.17
CA TRP A 56 -26.62 6.48 20.66
C TRP A 56 -27.90 5.69 20.89
N ASN A 57 -28.92 6.35 21.48
CA ASN A 57 -30.22 5.74 21.81
C ASN A 57 -30.13 4.40 22.57
N GLY A 58 -29.17 4.27 23.50
CA GLY A 58 -28.99 3.05 24.30
C GLY A 58 -28.28 1.89 23.57
N ALA A 59 -27.87 2.09 22.32
CA ALA A 59 -27.07 1.13 21.56
C ALA A 59 -25.63 1.65 21.37
N THR A 60 -24.68 0.73 21.23
CA THR A 60 -23.27 1.03 20.94
C THR A 60 -22.96 0.71 19.50
N PHE A 61 -22.38 1.67 18.79
CA PHE A 61 -22.05 1.57 17.38
C PHE A 61 -20.55 1.76 17.18
N ALA A 62 -19.97 1.00 16.25
CA ALA A 62 -18.58 1.18 15.86
C ALA A 62 -18.42 2.38 14.92
N VAL A 63 -17.36 3.14 15.12
CA VAL A 63 -16.98 4.29 14.28
C VAL A 63 -16.01 3.81 13.20
N VAL A 64 -16.19 4.27 11.97
CA VAL A 64 -15.41 3.82 10.80
C VAL A 64 -14.31 4.82 10.51
N ILE A 65 -13.12 4.34 10.12
CA ILE A 65 -12.04 5.19 9.64
C ILE A 65 -12.29 5.55 8.18
N THR A 66 -12.24 6.83 7.83
CA THR A 66 -12.51 7.34 6.48
C THR A 66 -11.32 8.02 5.82
N ALA A 67 -10.36 8.52 6.60
CA ALA A 67 -9.14 9.11 6.08
C ALA A 67 -7.97 8.95 7.04
N VAL A 68 -6.76 8.94 6.49
CA VAL A 68 -5.49 8.89 7.21
C VAL A 68 -4.50 9.81 6.53
N ASP A 69 -3.98 10.79 7.26
CA ASP A 69 -3.04 11.79 6.77
C ASP A 69 -1.77 11.75 7.62
N VAL A 70 -0.60 11.63 7.00
CA VAL A 70 0.67 11.68 7.71
C VAL A 70 1.17 13.13 7.77
N LYS A 71 1.19 13.73 8.95
CA LYS A 71 1.82 15.04 9.18
C LYS A 71 3.31 14.90 8.84
N ASP A 72 3.81 15.80 8.00
CA ASP A 72 5.19 15.82 7.47
C ASP A 72 5.51 14.83 6.32
N ALA A 73 4.53 14.08 5.81
CA ALA A 73 4.66 13.36 4.54
C ALA A 73 3.48 13.71 3.61
N GLN A 74 3.72 13.79 2.30
CA GLN A 74 2.65 13.93 1.31
C GLN A 74 1.88 12.61 1.10
N THR A 75 1.59 11.88 2.18
CA THR A 75 0.89 10.59 2.14
C THR A 75 -0.43 10.74 2.86
N ALA A 76 -1.50 10.77 2.07
CA ALA A 76 -2.88 10.71 2.53
C ALA A 76 -3.55 9.49 1.91
N LEU A 77 -4.34 8.76 2.70
CA LEU A 77 -5.15 7.64 2.28
C LEU A 77 -6.60 7.92 2.67
N THR A 78 -7.51 7.81 1.72
CA THR A 78 -8.94 8.03 1.94
C THR A 78 -9.69 6.76 1.58
N ALA A 79 -10.74 6.44 2.34
CA ALA A 79 -11.63 5.34 2.01
C ALA A 79 -12.25 5.55 0.61
N PRO A 80 -12.46 4.49 -0.20
CA PRO A 80 -12.25 3.08 0.13
C PRO A 80 -10.76 2.69 0.17
N PHE A 81 -10.37 2.00 1.23
CA PHE A 81 -8.99 1.56 1.39
C PHE A 81 -8.67 0.39 0.47
N PRO A 82 -7.50 0.38 -0.20
CA PRO A 82 -7.17 -0.66 -1.16
C PRO A 82 -7.01 -2.02 -0.47
N GLY A 83 -7.65 -3.05 -1.04
CA GLY A 83 -7.62 -4.43 -0.53
C GLY A 83 -8.58 -4.71 0.63
N VAL A 84 -9.54 -3.83 0.89
CA VAL A 84 -10.56 -4.01 1.93
C VAL A 84 -11.89 -4.43 1.29
N ASP A 85 -12.09 -5.74 1.17
CA ASP A 85 -13.32 -6.36 0.65
C ASP A 85 -14.23 -6.91 1.76
N SER A 86 -13.83 -6.74 3.03
CA SER A 86 -14.62 -7.07 4.22
C SER A 86 -14.31 -6.11 5.38
N PRO A 87 -15.24 -5.94 6.34
CA PRO A 87 -14.98 -5.26 7.60
C PRO A 87 -13.63 -5.66 8.21
N THR A 88 -12.71 -4.70 8.31
CA THR A 88 -11.34 -4.97 8.73
C THR A 88 -11.01 -4.22 10.02
N SER A 89 -10.55 -4.99 11.00
CA SER A 89 -9.75 -4.48 12.12
C SER A 89 -8.28 -4.66 11.74
N ASP A 90 -7.44 -3.72 12.16
CA ASP A 90 -5.99 -3.77 12.03
C ASP A 90 -5.46 -3.55 10.60
N TYR A 91 -6.08 -2.64 9.86
CA TYR A 91 -5.61 -2.29 8.52
C TYR A 91 -4.19 -1.71 8.57
N LEU A 92 -3.26 -2.35 7.84
CA LEU A 92 -1.85 -2.02 7.90
C LEU A 92 -1.49 -0.88 6.94
N ILE A 93 -0.94 0.21 7.47
CA ILE A 93 -0.31 1.26 6.70
C ILE A 93 1.20 1.27 6.95
N THR A 94 2.00 1.53 5.92
CA THR A 94 3.47 1.61 6.04
C THR A 94 3.95 2.96 5.52
N ILE A 95 4.59 3.74 6.39
CA ILE A 95 5.12 5.05 6.05
C ILE A 95 6.61 4.93 5.74
N GLY A 96 7.08 5.57 4.67
CA GLY A 96 8.50 5.55 4.27
C GLY A 96 8.98 4.28 3.56
N GLY A 97 8.10 3.30 3.33
CA GLY A 97 8.38 2.18 2.44
C GLY A 97 7.78 2.42 1.05
N LYS A 98 8.46 1.99 -0.02
CA LYS A 98 7.74 1.70 -1.27
C LYS A 98 6.60 0.76 -0.90
N GLN A 99 5.34 1.20 -1.05
CA GLN A 99 4.18 0.31 -0.95
C GLN A 99 4.52 -0.91 -1.78
N LYS A 100 4.69 -2.08 -1.15
CA LYS A 100 4.66 -3.32 -1.91
C LYS A 100 3.25 -3.34 -2.51
N PRO A 101 3.10 -3.37 -3.85
CA PRO A 101 1.79 -3.55 -4.44
C PRO A 101 1.17 -4.76 -3.78
N LEU A 102 -0.06 -4.61 -3.28
CA LEU A 102 -0.84 -5.67 -2.69
C LEU A 102 -0.69 -6.92 -3.56
N LYS A 103 -0.23 -8.01 -2.92
CA LYS A 103 -0.10 -9.38 -3.43
C LYS A 103 -0.71 -9.57 -4.83
N GLN A 104 0.10 -9.37 -5.88
CA GLN A 104 -0.12 -10.20 -7.06
C GLN A 104 0.09 -11.65 -6.58
N PRO A 105 -0.81 -12.59 -6.94
CA PRO A 105 -0.62 -13.99 -6.57
C PRO A 105 0.79 -14.37 -7.02
N LYS A 106 1.53 -15.01 -6.11
CA LYS A 106 2.84 -15.60 -6.39
C LYS A 106 2.63 -16.47 -7.63
N LYS A 107 2.90 -15.94 -8.83
CA LYS A 107 3.20 -16.80 -9.97
C LYS A 107 4.42 -17.55 -9.50
N GLU A 108 4.19 -18.83 -9.25
CA GLU A 108 5.22 -19.82 -9.07
C GLU A 108 6.42 -19.42 -9.93
N ARG A 109 7.57 -19.34 -9.27
CA ARG A 109 8.84 -19.33 -9.95
C ARG A 109 8.97 -20.70 -10.60
N CYS A 110 8.26 -20.90 -11.70
CA CYS A 110 8.50 -21.98 -12.61
C CYS A 110 9.84 -21.63 -13.27
N GLU A 111 10.83 -22.46 -12.96
CA GLU A 111 12.15 -22.45 -13.56
C GLU A 111 12.00 -22.44 -15.09
N MET A 112 12.40 -21.35 -15.74
CA MET A 112 12.72 -21.32 -17.17
C MET A 112 14.14 -20.75 -17.25
N ALA A 113 15.14 -21.61 -17.05
CA ALA A 113 15.81 -22.44 -18.05
C ALA A 113 16.86 -21.62 -18.82
N GLU A 114 18.11 -22.09 -18.78
CA GLU A 114 19.34 -21.49 -19.30
C GLU A 114 19.31 -21.12 -20.80
N GLU A 115 18.25 -21.47 -21.52
CA GLU A 115 18.06 -21.21 -22.96
C GLU A 115 17.81 -19.72 -23.30
N ASP A 116 17.22 -18.91 -22.41
CA ASP A 116 16.88 -17.50 -22.74
C ASP A 116 18.12 -16.59 -22.80
N ILE A 117 19.17 -16.92 -22.04
CA ILE A 117 20.43 -16.17 -22.03
C ILE A 117 21.20 -16.37 -23.34
N ALA A 118 21.19 -17.61 -23.87
CA ALA A 118 21.86 -17.95 -25.12
C ALA A 118 21.22 -17.26 -26.34
N PHE A 119 19.88 -17.19 -26.40
CA PHE A 119 19.18 -16.56 -27.51
C PHE A 119 19.45 -15.05 -27.58
N LYS A 120 19.55 -14.38 -26.43
CA LYS A 120 19.84 -12.95 -26.35
C LYS A 120 21.29 -12.61 -26.74
N GLN A 121 22.24 -13.49 -26.49
CA GLN A 121 23.62 -13.35 -26.96
C GLN A 121 23.70 -13.55 -28.47
N MET A 122 23.07 -14.61 -29.00
CA MET A 122 23.06 -14.91 -30.42
C MET A 122 22.44 -13.78 -31.27
N GLN A 123 21.36 -13.13 -30.80
CA GLN A 123 20.80 -11.97 -31.49
C GLN A 123 21.72 -10.74 -31.49
N ARG A 124 22.50 -10.52 -30.42
CA ARG A 124 23.45 -9.40 -30.36
C ARG A 124 24.61 -9.62 -31.33
N GLU A 125 25.06 -10.86 -31.47
CA GLU A 125 26.14 -11.21 -32.37
C GLU A 125 25.72 -11.11 -33.84
N GLN A 126 24.53 -11.61 -34.20
CA GLN A 126 24.00 -11.45 -35.57
C GLN A 126 23.82 -9.98 -35.95
N LYS A 127 23.29 -9.13 -35.05
CA LYS A 127 23.15 -7.69 -35.32
C LYS A 127 24.48 -6.97 -35.47
N LYS A 128 25.54 -7.46 -34.83
CA LYS A 128 26.89 -6.89 -34.98
C LYS A 128 27.50 -7.31 -36.31
N ALA A 129 27.38 -8.58 -36.67
CA ALA A 129 27.87 -9.12 -37.94
C ALA A 129 27.16 -8.47 -39.15
N GLU A 130 25.84 -8.31 -39.08
CA GLU A 130 25.05 -7.69 -40.16
C GLU A 130 25.45 -6.22 -40.38
N LYS A 131 25.64 -5.46 -39.29
CA LYS A 131 26.11 -4.07 -39.39
C LYS A 131 27.52 -3.97 -39.98
N GLU A 132 28.41 -4.90 -39.65
CA GLU A 132 29.76 -4.90 -40.20
C GLU A 132 29.78 -5.31 -41.69
N ALA A 133 28.94 -6.26 -42.09
CA ALA A 133 28.77 -6.63 -43.49
C ALA A 133 28.16 -5.50 -44.34
N ILE A 134 27.14 -4.81 -43.82
CA ILE A 134 26.53 -3.64 -44.47
C ILE A 134 27.55 -2.50 -44.59
N ALA A 135 28.40 -2.29 -43.57
CA ALA A 135 29.45 -1.27 -43.62
C ALA A 135 30.55 -1.56 -44.65
N LYS A 136 30.87 -2.85 -44.87
CA LYS A 136 31.84 -3.27 -45.90
C LYS A 136 31.28 -3.24 -47.33
N MET A 137 29.96 -3.33 -47.49
CA MET A 137 29.30 -3.28 -48.81
C MET A 137 28.97 -1.85 -49.27
N LYS A 138 29.08 -0.85 -48.39
CA LYS A 138 28.78 0.56 -48.67
C LYS A 138 30.05 1.42 -48.88
N LYS A 139 31.19 0.80 -49.18
CA LYS A 139 32.47 1.44 -49.47
C LYS A 139 33.00 0.93 -50.80
#